data_AF-A0A971P2N7-F1
#
_entry.id   AF-A0A971P2N7-F1
#
_cell.length_a   1.000
_cell.length_b   1.000
_cell.length_c   1.000
_cell.angle_alpha   90.00
_cell.angle_beta   90.00
_cell.angle_gamma   90.00
#
_symmetry.space_group_name_H-M   'P 1'
#
loop_
_entity.id
_entity.type
_entity.pdbx_description
1 polymer ?
#
loop_
_entity_poly.entity_id
_entity_poly.type
_entity_poly.pdbx_seq_one_letter_code
_entity_poly.pdbx_strand_id
1 'polypeptide(L)'
;LNDLVSRGLDPKRKRLFVLDGAKALRAAVNEVFGSATPVQRCRKHKLANVMDHLPDSLKDQVKAAMQAAWRMRPEEGNKQIRQQARQLEKQYPSAAGSLLEGLDELFTVNAMGLPKALTRCLCTTNIIESPHSGVRMRTRRVCHWQDGQMVLRWATAAFLETEKHFKKIGGYQQIWMLKSYLDELENEQTLAQQCKVG
;
A
#
# COMPACT_ATOMS: atom_id res chain seq x y z
N LEU A 1 11.99 -5.38 9.24
CA LEU A 1 12.01 -6.30 8.08
C LEU A 1 13.03 -7.41 8.27
N ASN A 2 14.25 -7.11 8.73
CA ASN A 2 15.25 -8.13 9.10
C ASN A 2 14.72 -9.17 10.10
N ASP A 3 13.92 -8.75 11.08
CA ASP A 3 13.26 -9.69 12.02
C ASP A 3 12.28 -10.66 11.32
N LEU A 4 11.61 -10.24 10.25
CA LEU A 4 10.75 -11.16 9.48
C LEU A 4 11.60 -12.19 8.74
N VAL A 5 12.75 -11.77 8.21
CA VAL A 5 13.70 -12.64 7.51
C VAL A 5 14.33 -13.64 8.48
N SER A 6 14.76 -13.21 9.66
CA SER A 6 15.31 -14.11 10.69
C SER A 6 14.30 -15.15 11.16
N ARG A 7 13.01 -14.81 11.12
CA ARG A 7 11.88 -15.72 11.38
C ARG A 7 11.48 -16.60 10.19
N GLY A 8 12.23 -16.59 9.09
CA GLY A 8 12.04 -17.50 7.96
C GLY A 8 11.33 -16.90 6.74
N LEU A 9 11.12 -15.59 6.68
CA LEU A 9 10.63 -14.93 5.46
C LEU A 9 11.76 -14.85 4.43
N ASP A 10 11.76 -15.73 3.44
CA ASP A 10 12.77 -15.72 2.37
C ASP A 10 12.74 -14.40 1.57
N PRO A 11 13.80 -13.57 1.58
CA PRO A 11 13.82 -12.29 0.86
C PRO A 11 13.95 -12.43 -0.66
N LYS A 12 14.36 -13.61 -1.17
CA LYS A 12 14.53 -13.82 -2.62
C LYS A 12 13.20 -13.93 -3.35
N ARG A 13 12.24 -14.65 -2.74
CA ARG A 13 10.90 -14.80 -3.29
C ARG A 13 10.20 -13.45 -3.46
N LYS A 14 9.68 -13.19 -4.66
CA LYS A 14 8.97 -11.93 -4.93
C LYS A 14 7.66 -11.83 -4.18
N ARG A 15 7.41 -10.62 -3.64
CA ARG A 15 6.19 -10.27 -2.89
C ARG A 15 5.74 -8.87 -3.27
N LEU A 16 4.43 -8.67 -3.28
CA LEU A 16 3.84 -7.35 -3.32
C LEU A 16 3.77 -6.78 -1.90
N PHE A 17 4.40 -5.62 -1.69
CA PHE A 17 4.27 -4.88 -0.44
C PHE A 17 3.22 -3.78 -0.60
N VAL A 18 2.24 -3.72 0.30
CA VAL A 18 1.23 -2.65 0.32
C VAL A 18 1.53 -1.71 1.50
N LEU A 19 1.87 -0.46 1.20
CA LEU A 19 2.32 0.53 2.19
C LEU A 19 1.41 1.77 2.21
N ASP A 20 1.40 2.50 3.31
CA ASP A 20 0.66 3.76 3.47
C ASP A 20 1.35 4.96 2.78
N GLY A 21 2.67 4.90 2.60
CA GLY A 21 3.48 5.93 1.95
C GLY A 21 4.74 6.33 2.72
N ALA A 22 5.03 5.72 3.87
CA ALA A 22 6.22 6.06 4.64
C ALA A 22 7.53 5.80 3.85
N LYS A 23 8.29 6.87 3.60
CA LYS A 23 9.58 6.80 2.87
C LYS A 23 10.57 5.84 3.52
N ALA A 24 10.63 5.82 4.86
CA ALA A 24 11.48 4.90 5.61
C ALA A 24 11.10 3.43 5.38
N LEU A 25 9.79 3.11 5.30
CA LEU A 25 9.35 1.74 4.98
C LEU A 25 9.72 1.36 3.56
N ARG A 26 9.57 2.27 2.58
CA ARG A 26 10.01 2.00 1.20
C ARG A 26 11.51 1.76 1.11
N ALA A 27 12.31 2.58 1.79
CA ALA A 27 13.76 2.39 1.86
C ALA A 27 14.13 1.02 2.47
N ALA A 28 13.50 0.64 3.57
CA ALA A 28 13.72 -0.65 4.21
C ALA A 28 13.30 -1.83 3.30
N VAL A 29 12.20 -1.70 2.54
CA VAL A 29 11.82 -2.72 1.55
C VAL A 29 12.88 -2.86 0.46
N ASN A 30 13.41 -1.74 -0.04
CA ASN A 30 14.45 -1.76 -1.06
C ASN A 30 15.74 -2.40 -0.56
N GLU A 31 16.12 -2.11 0.69
CA GLU A 31 17.31 -2.67 1.33
C GLU A 31 17.21 -4.19 1.53
N VAL A 32 16.07 -4.68 2.02
CA VAL A 32 15.91 -6.08 2.41
C VAL A 32 15.46 -6.98 1.26
N PHE A 33 14.58 -6.48 0.37
CA PHE A 33 13.96 -7.26 -0.71
C PHE A 33 14.37 -6.78 -2.11
N GLY A 34 15.24 -5.78 -2.22
CA GLY A 34 15.70 -5.22 -3.49
C GLY A 34 14.78 -4.14 -4.08
N SER A 35 15.39 -3.22 -4.83
CA SER A 35 14.71 -2.05 -5.42
C SER A 35 13.64 -2.39 -6.45
N ALA A 36 13.79 -3.52 -7.16
CA ALA A 36 12.85 -4.01 -8.16
C ALA A 36 11.61 -4.69 -7.55
N THR A 37 11.49 -4.72 -6.21
CA THR A 37 10.33 -5.31 -5.54
C THR A 37 9.08 -4.45 -5.73
N PRO A 38 7.96 -5.04 -6.19
CA PRO A 38 6.73 -4.31 -6.44
C PRO A 38 6.13 -3.80 -5.13
N VAL A 39 5.82 -2.51 -5.12
CA VAL A 39 5.19 -1.81 -3.98
C VAL A 39 3.93 -1.13 -4.46
N GLN A 40 2.84 -1.34 -3.74
CA GLN A 40 1.58 -0.62 -3.92
C GLN A 40 1.39 0.37 -2.77
N ARG A 41 1.14 1.64 -3.09
CA ARG A 41 0.74 2.63 -2.09
C ARG A 41 -0.77 2.62 -1.85
N CYS A 42 -1.16 2.85 -0.62
CA CYS A 42 -2.56 2.95 -0.22
C CYS A 42 -3.20 4.18 -0.84
N ARG A 43 -4.18 3.96 -1.72
CA ARG A 43 -4.94 5.04 -2.36
C ARG A 43 -5.77 5.86 -1.38
N LYS A 44 -6.22 5.24 -0.29
CA LYS A 44 -7.00 5.94 0.76
C LYS A 44 -6.14 6.97 1.49
N HIS A 45 -4.95 6.57 1.96
CA HIS A 45 -4.00 7.50 2.56
C HIS A 45 -3.54 8.55 1.56
N LYS A 46 -3.36 8.16 0.29
CA LYS A 46 -3.04 9.14 -0.74
C LYS A 46 -4.11 10.21 -0.91
N LEU A 47 -5.39 9.83 -0.94
CA LEU A 47 -6.48 10.80 -0.97
C LEU A 47 -6.40 11.74 0.23
N ALA A 48 -6.32 11.20 1.45
CA ALA A 48 -6.26 12.02 2.66
C ALA A 48 -5.12 13.05 2.60
N ASN A 49 -3.89 12.59 2.30
CA ASN A 49 -2.72 13.46 2.20
C ASN A 49 -2.86 14.57 1.14
N VAL A 50 -3.58 14.34 0.04
CA VAL A 50 -3.83 15.38 -0.97
C VAL A 50 -4.93 16.33 -0.51
N MET A 51 -6.01 15.79 0.07
CA MET A 51 -7.14 16.60 0.55
C MET A 51 -6.73 17.54 1.69
N ASP A 52 -5.80 17.15 2.56
CA ASP A 52 -5.32 18.00 3.67
C ASP A 52 -4.64 19.30 3.22
N HIS A 53 -4.26 19.39 1.94
CA HIS A 53 -3.64 20.57 1.33
C HIS A 53 -4.59 21.39 0.45
N LEU A 54 -5.87 21.03 0.42
CA LEU A 54 -6.87 21.65 -0.45
C LEU A 54 -8.03 22.26 0.36
N PRO A 55 -8.61 23.38 -0.11
CA PRO A 55 -9.86 23.90 0.44
C PRO A 55 -11.01 22.94 0.16
N ASP A 56 -12.02 22.93 1.02
CA ASP A 56 -13.16 22.00 0.94
C ASP A 56 -13.89 22.05 -0.40
N SER A 57 -13.98 23.23 -1.03
CA SER A 57 -14.62 23.42 -2.34
C SER A 57 -13.97 22.64 -3.48
N LEU A 58 -12.68 22.31 -3.39
CA LEU A 58 -11.94 21.59 -4.43
C LEU A 58 -11.81 20.10 -4.16
N LYS A 59 -12.02 19.66 -2.91
CA LYS A 59 -11.75 18.28 -2.48
C LYS A 59 -12.51 17.26 -3.31
N ASP A 60 -13.80 17.46 -3.53
CA ASP A 60 -14.63 16.51 -4.27
C ASP A 60 -14.23 16.39 -5.74
N GLN A 61 -13.95 17.52 -6.40
CA GLN A 61 -13.48 17.52 -7.79
C GLN A 61 -12.14 16.80 -7.93
N VAL A 62 -11.17 17.12 -7.07
CA VAL A 62 -9.83 16.52 -7.11
C VAL A 62 -9.90 15.02 -6.82
N LYS A 63 -10.69 14.63 -5.81
CA LYS A 63 -10.92 13.24 -5.43
C LYS A 63 -11.56 12.44 -6.57
N ALA A 64 -12.57 12.98 -7.24
CA ALA A 64 -13.23 12.32 -8.37
C ALA A 64 -12.25 12.10 -9.53
N ALA A 65 -11.43 13.10 -9.85
CA ALA A 65 -10.41 13.00 -10.88
C ALA A 65 -9.35 11.94 -10.56
N MET A 66 -8.86 11.89 -9.31
CA MET A 66 -7.93 10.84 -8.86
C MET A 66 -8.53 9.44 -8.99
N GLN A 67 -9.78 9.27 -8.55
CA GLN A 67 -10.48 7.98 -8.64
C GLN A 67 -10.74 7.55 -10.08
N ALA A 68 -11.00 8.50 -10.99
CA ALA A 68 -11.14 8.24 -12.41
C ALA A 68 -9.80 7.78 -13.02
N ALA A 69 -8.70 8.48 -12.71
CA ALA A 69 -7.37 8.12 -13.19
C ALA A 69 -6.98 6.69 -12.78
N TRP A 70 -7.30 6.26 -11.55
CA TRP A 70 -7.02 4.90 -11.08
C TRP A 70 -7.82 3.78 -11.75
N ARG A 71 -8.84 4.12 -12.55
CA ARG A 71 -9.60 3.14 -13.36
C ARG A 71 -9.05 3.02 -14.78
N MET A 72 -8.14 3.91 -15.18
CA MET A 72 -7.48 3.88 -16.48
C MET A 72 -6.28 2.93 -16.48
N ARG A 73 -5.69 2.74 -17.67
CA ARG A 73 -4.39 2.08 -17.78
C ARG A 73 -3.31 2.89 -17.04
N PRO A 74 -2.26 2.25 -16.48
CA PRO A 74 -1.24 2.94 -15.69
C PRO A 74 -0.67 4.20 -16.35
N GLU A 75 -0.32 4.14 -17.64
CA GLU A 75 0.26 5.27 -18.37
C GLU A 75 -0.70 6.45 -18.51
N GLU A 76 -1.94 6.17 -18.90
CA GLU A 76 -3.00 7.17 -19.05
C GLU A 76 -3.36 7.81 -17.70
N GLY A 77 -3.52 6.99 -16.66
CA GLY A 77 -3.81 7.45 -15.31
C GLY A 77 -2.68 8.29 -14.73
N ASN A 78 -1.42 7.90 -14.95
CA ASN A 78 -0.25 8.68 -14.55
C ASN A 78 -0.22 10.04 -15.25
N LYS A 79 -0.50 10.09 -16.56
CA LYS A 79 -0.57 11.33 -17.32
C LYS A 79 -1.66 12.25 -16.78
N GLN A 80 -2.84 11.71 -16.49
CA GLN A 80 -3.96 12.46 -15.93
C GLN A 80 -3.61 13.08 -14.56
N ILE A 81 -3.01 12.30 -13.65
CA ILE A 81 -2.60 12.80 -12.33
C ILE A 81 -1.52 13.90 -12.47
N ARG A 82 -0.56 13.74 -13.39
CA ARG A 82 0.46 14.77 -13.66
C ARG A 82 -0.16 16.05 -14.21
N GLN A 83 -1.15 15.95 -15.08
CA GLN A 83 -1.89 17.11 -15.57
C GLN A 83 -2.65 17.83 -14.44
N GLN A 84 -3.32 17.06 -13.59
CA GLN A 84 -4.03 17.61 -12.42
C GLN A 84 -3.06 18.29 -11.43
N ALA A 85 -1.88 17.71 -11.22
CA ALA A 85 -0.83 18.34 -10.40
C ALA A 85 -0.39 19.69 -10.98
N ARG A 86 -0.16 19.78 -12.31
CA ARG A 86 0.18 21.05 -12.99
C ARG A 86 -0.90 22.12 -12.84
N GLN A 87 -2.17 21.72 -12.87
CA GLN A 87 -3.29 22.65 -12.67
C GLN A 87 -3.32 23.22 -11.25
N LEU A 88 -2.98 22.40 -10.24
CA LEU A 88 -2.96 22.80 -8.84
C LEU A 88 -1.67 23.52 -8.43
N GLU A 89 -0.56 23.32 -9.15
CA GLU A 89 0.78 23.75 -8.78
C GLU A 89 0.89 25.24 -8.42
N LYS A 90 0.21 26.11 -9.16
CA LYS A 90 0.26 27.57 -8.94
C LYS A 90 -0.39 28.01 -7.62
N GLN A 91 -1.52 27.40 -7.25
CA GLN A 91 -2.32 27.82 -6.09
C GLN A 91 -2.10 26.92 -4.87
N TYR A 92 -1.83 25.64 -5.10
CA TYR A 92 -1.70 24.59 -4.08
C TYR A 92 -0.47 23.71 -4.36
N PRO A 93 0.76 24.27 -4.28
CA PRO A 93 1.99 23.54 -4.58
C PRO A 93 2.18 22.29 -3.70
N SER A 94 1.75 22.33 -2.43
CA SER A 94 1.79 21.17 -1.53
C SER A 94 0.86 20.03 -1.99
N ALA A 95 -0.33 20.36 -2.50
CA ALA A 95 -1.26 19.36 -3.04
C ALA A 95 -0.70 18.75 -4.33
N ALA A 96 -0.09 19.55 -5.21
CA ALA A 96 0.57 19.08 -6.42
C ALA A 96 1.78 18.17 -6.10
N GLY A 97 2.63 18.57 -5.18
CA GLY A 97 3.75 17.76 -4.70
C GLY A 97 3.27 16.45 -4.08
N SER A 98 2.21 16.51 -3.27
CA SER A 98 1.54 15.32 -2.75
C SER A 98 1.04 14.44 -3.89
N LEU A 99 0.32 14.92 -4.90
CA LEU A 99 -0.12 14.08 -6.04
C LEU A 99 1.01 13.32 -6.74
N LEU A 100 2.16 13.97 -6.94
CA LEU A 100 3.29 13.40 -7.67
C LEU A 100 4.12 12.41 -6.83
N GLU A 101 4.09 12.53 -5.51
CA GLU A 101 4.88 11.70 -4.62
C GLU A 101 4.47 10.22 -4.66
N GLY A 102 5.38 9.33 -5.07
CA GLY A 102 5.10 7.89 -5.14
C GLY A 102 3.99 7.53 -6.14
N LEU A 103 3.84 8.33 -7.21
CA LEU A 103 2.80 8.17 -8.22
C LEU A 103 2.81 6.78 -8.87
N ASP A 104 3.99 6.30 -9.26
CA ASP A 104 4.10 4.99 -9.94
C ASP A 104 3.64 3.84 -9.04
N GLU A 105 3.92 3.94 -7.73
CA GLU A 105 3.50 2.96 -6.72
C GLU A 105 1.98 2.95 -6.50
N LEU A 106 1.23 3.96 -6.98
CA LEU A 106 -0.24 3.95 -6.92
C LEU A 106 -0.87 3.10 -8.02
N PHE A 107 -0.12 2.80 -9.10
CA PHE A 107 -0.58 2.05 -10.26
C PHE A 107 0.01 0.64 -10.38
N THR A 108 0.88 0.22 -9.46
CA THR A 108 1.48 -1.13 -9.43
C THR A 108 0.45 -2.24 -9.61
N VAL A 109 -0.64 -2.22 -8.84
CA VAL A 109 -1.71 -3.23 -8.94
C VAL A 109 -2.49 -3.14 -10.27
N ASN A 110 -2.58 -1.96 -10.88
CA ASN A 110 -3.21 -1.82 -12.21
C ASN A 110 -2.37 -2.49 -13.29
N ALA A 111 -1.05 -2.36 -13.20
CA ALA A 111 -0.13 -3.00 -14.15
C ALA A 111 -0.20 -4.54 -14.08
N MET A 112 -0.54 -5.09 -12.91
CA MET A 112 -0.67 -6.54 -12.71
C MET A 112 -1.93 -7.17 -13.33
N GLY A 113 -2.88 -6.37 -13.83
CA GLY A 113 -4.10 -6.89 -14.47
C GLY A 113 -5.00 -7.73 -13.55
N LEU A 114 -4.92 -7.53 -12.22
CA LEU A 114 -5.64 -8.35 -11.24
C LEU A 114 -7.16 -8.11 -11.28
N PRO A 115 -7.97 -9.12 -10.91
CA PRO A 115 -9.42 -8.98 -10.79
C PRO A 115 -9.81 -7.81 -9.87
N LYS A 116 -10.89 -7.12 -10.24
CA LYS A 116 -11.39 -5.92 -9.52
C LYS A 116 -11.54 -6.12 -8.01
N ALA A 117 -11.94 -7.31 -7.58
CA ALA A 117 -12.08 -7.65 -6.16
C ALA A 117 -10.74 -7.61 -5.40
N LEU A 118 -9.69 -8.19 -5.98
CA LEU A 118 -8.33 -8.15 -5.45
C LEU A 118 -7.76 -6.74 -5.53
N THR A 119 -7.91 -6.07 -6.67
CA THR A 119 -7.43 -4.70 -6.87
C THR A 119 -8.00 -3.75 -5.83
N ARG A 120 -9.30 -3.82 -5.54
CA ARG A 120 -9.92 -3.02 -4.47
C ARG A 120 -9.29 -3.31 -3.11
N CYS A 121 -8.98 -4.57 -2.83
CA CYS A 121 -8.42 -4.98 -1.55
C CYS A 121 -6.97 -4.50 -1.39
N LEU A 122 -6.13 -4.72 -2.40
CA LEU A 122 -4.69 -4.44 -2.40
C LEU A 122 -4.35 -2.95 -2.54
N CYS A 123 -5.26 -2.13 -3.07
CA CYS A 123 -5.06 -0.69 -3.17
C CYS A 123 -5.36 0.07 -1.86
N THR A 124 -5.72 -0.63 -0.78
CA THR A 124 -6.01 -0.02 0.53
C THR A 124 -5.32 -0.80 1.64
N THR A 125 -5.01 -0.13 2.75
CA THR A 125 -4.53 -0.78 3.97
C THR A 125 -5.69 -1.20 4.89
N ASN A 126 -6.93 -1.26 4.41
CA ASN A 126 -8.08 -1.58 5.26
C ASN A 126 -7.95 -2.94 5.96
N ILE A 127 -7.23 -3.88 5.34
CA ILE A 127 -6.91 -5.20 5.90
C ILE A 127 -6.17 -5.08 7.24
N ILE A 128 -5.30 -4.07 7.40
CA ILE A 128 -4.58 -3.82 8.66
C ILE A 128 -5.31 -2.79 9.53
N GLU A 129 -5.96 -1.78 8.94
CA GLU A 129 -6.67 -0.74 9.71
C GLU A 129 -7.86 -1.29 10.49
N SER A 130 -8.58 -2.27 9.94
CA SER A 130 -9.74 -2.89 10.59
C SER A 130 -9.34 -3.62 11.89
N PRO A 131 -8.34 -4.53 11.88
CA PRO A 131 -7.77 -5.09 13.10
C PRO A 131 -7.30 -4.03 14.10
N HIS A 132 -6.56 -3.02 13.64
CA HIS A 132 -6.09 -1.93 14.52
C HIS A 132 -7.24 -1.15 15.16
N SER A 133 -8.34 -0.94 14.43
CA SER A 133 -9.54 -0.35 15.00
C SER A 133 -10.18 -1.24 16.06
N GLY A 134 -10.20 -2.56 15.86
CA GLY A 134 -10.66 -3.54 16.85
C GLY A 134 -9.82 -3.53 18.13
N VAL A 135 -8.50 -3.35 18.00
CA VAL A 135 -7.59 -3.18 19.15
C VAL A 135 -7.90 -1.88 19.88
N ARG A 136 -7.95 -0.75 19.17
CA ARG A 136 -8.29 0.56 19.76
C ARG A 136 -9.61 0.52 20.53
N MET A 137 -10.64 -0.13 19.98
CA MET A 137 -11.94 -0.27 20.65
C MET A 137 -11.83 -0.99 22.00
N ARG A 138 -11.02 -2.05 22.09
CA ARG A 138 -10.87 -2.88 23.28
C ARG A 138 -9.95 -2.23 24.32
N THR A 139 -8.94 -1.49 23.89
CA THR A 139 -8.01 -0.82 24.80
C THR A 139 -8.46 0.58 25.23
N ARG A 140 -9.47 1.18 24.59
CA ARG A 140 -9.92 2.57 24.86
C ARG A 140 -10.32 2.88 26.31
N ARG A 141 -10.66 1.85 27.11
CA ARG A 141 -11.10 2.01 28.52
C ARG A 141 -9.96 1.74 29.51
N VAL A 142 -8.79 1.34 29.04
CA VAL A 142 -7.62 1.15 29.90
C VAL A 142 -6.98 2.50 30.14
N CYS A 143 -7.22 3.07 31.32
CA CYS A 143 -6.75 4.41 31.68
C CYS A 143 -5.42 4.41 32.45
N HIS A 144 -5.02 3.28 33.04
CA HIS A 144 -3.82 3.17 33.86
C HIS A 144 -2.85 2.13 33.28
N TRP A 145 -1.88 2.61 32.52
CA TRP A 145 -0.82 1.78 31.93
C TRP A 145 0.39 1.76 32.86
N GLN A 146 0.79 0.56 33.29
CA GLN A 146 1.88 0.40 34.26
C GLN A 146 3.25 0.33 33.59
N ASP A 147 3.36 -0.42 32.51
CA ASP A 147 4.61 -0.64 31.79
C ASP A 147 4.36 -1.06 30.33
N GLY A 148 5.44 -1.16 29.55
CA GLY A 148 5.37 -1.61 28.16
C GLY A 148 4.90 -3.07 28.00
N GLN A 149 5.13 -3.94 28.99
CA GLN A 149 4.68 -5.33 28.95
C GLN A 149 3.15 -5.42 29.07
N MET A 150 2.54 -4.59 29.91
CA MET A 150 1.09 -4.45 30.01
C MET A 150 0.50 -4.00 28.68
N VAL A 151 1.11 -3.03 28.01
CA VAL A 151 0.69 -2.57 26.67
C VAL A 151 0.72 -3.72 25.67
N LEU A 152 1.82 -4.48 25.62
CA LEU A 152 1.96 -5.63 24.71
C LEU A 152 0.95 -6.73 24.99
N ARG A 153 0.68 -7.06 26.26
CA ARG A 153 -0.33 -8.06 26.64
C ARG A 153 -1.73 -7.64 26.19
N TRP A 154 -2.11 -6.39 26.46
CA TRP A 154 -3.42 -5.87 26.03
C TRP A 154 -3.56 -5.82 24.51
N ALA A 155 -2.53 -5.35 23.80
CA ALA A 155 -2.53 -5.31 22.34
C ALA A 155 -2.67 -6.72 21.77
N THR A 156 -1.89 -7.69 22.28
CA THR A 156 -1.90 -9.08 21.82
C THR A 156 -3.27 -9.73 22.06
N ALA A 157 -3.80 -9.62 23.29
CA ALA A 157 -5.12 -10.16 23.62
C ALA A 157 -6.22 -9.54 22.75
N ALA A 158 -6.15 -8.23 22.50
CA ALA A 158 -7.11 -7.55 21.64
C ALA A 158 -6.99 -7.97 20.16
N PHE A 159 -5.78 -8.23 19.66
CA PHE A 159 -5.56 -8.77 18.32
C PHE A 159 -6.14 -10.18 18.19
N LEU A 160 -5.85 -11.09 19.13
CA LEU A 160 -6.40 -12.44 19.15
C LEU A 160 -7.93 -12.45 19.18
N GLU A 161 -8.54 -11.54 19.94
CA GLU A 161 -10.00 -11.42 19.98
C GLU A 161 -10.58 -10.85 18.68
N THR A 162 -9.85 -9.95 18.02
CA THR A 162 -10.29 -9.36 16.75
C THR A 162 -10.13 -10.35 15.60
N GLU A 163 -9.11 -11.21 15.63
CA GLU A 163 -8.82 -12.25 14.64
C GLU A 163 -10.00 -13.19 14.40
N LYS A 164 -10.74 -13.54 15.46
CA LYS A 164 -11.94 -14.41 15.40
C LYS A 164 -13.00 -13.92 14.41
N HIS A 165 -12.98 -12.64 14.06
CA HIS A 165 -13.95 -11.99 13.20
C HIS A 165 -13.36 -11.59 11.83
N PHE A 166 -12.16 -12.07 11.50
CA PHE A 166 -11.52 -11.74 10.23
C PHE A 166 -12.28 -12.34 9.05
N LYS A 167 -12.39 -11.54 7.99
CA LYS A 167 -12.97 -11.96 6.72
C LYS A 167 -11.84 -12.29 5.76
N LYS A 168 -12.07 -13.27 4.88
CA LYS A 168 -11.19 -13.52 3.73
C LYS A 168 -11.09 -12.24 2.90
N ILE A 169 -9.91 -12.01 2.32
CA ILE A 169 -9.68 -10.86 1.44
C ILE A 169 -10.60 -10.92 0.22
N GLY A 170 -10.95 -9.75 -0.31
CA GLY A 170 -11.74 -9.66 -1.54
C GLY A 170 -10.99 -10.33 -2.69
N GLY A 171 -11.63 -11.31 -3.35
CA GLY A 171 -10.99 -12.06 -4.44
C GLY A 171 -9.94 -13.09 -4.00
N TYR A 172 -10.05 -13.63 -2.78
CA TYR A 172 -9.13 -14.65 -2.26
C TYR A 172 -8.98 -15.88 -3.18
N GLN A 173 -10.03 -16.25 -3.92
CA GLN A 173 -10.00 -17.37 -4.86
C GLN A 173 -9.07 -17.11 -6.06
N GLN A 174 -8.77 -15.84 -6.36
CA GLN A 174 -7.92 -15.43 -7.47
C GLN A 174 -6.51 -15.03 -7.02
N ILE A 175 -6.15 -15.24 -5.76
CA ILE A 175 -4.82 -14.87 -5.24
C ILE A 175 -3.68 -15.57 -5.99
N TRP A 176 -3.95 -16.73 -6.60
CA TRP A 176 -3.02 -17.45 -7.46
C TRP A 176 -2.60 -16.62 -8.69
N MET A 177 -3.43 -15.69 -9.18
CA MET A 177 -3.06 -14.79 -10.28
C MET A 177 -1.96 -13.81 -9.85
N LEU A 178 -2.08 -13.26 -8.64
CA LEU A 178 -1.01 -12.43 -8.05
C LEU A 178 0.26 -13.25 -7.87
N LYS A 179 0.14 -14.49 -7.39
CA LYS A 179 1.29 -15.39 -7.26
C LYS A 179 1.96 -15.61 -8.64
N SER A 180 1.19 -15.96 -9.66
CA SER A 180 1.71 -16.24 -11.01
C SER A 180 2.47 -15.04 -11.57
N TYR A 181 1.89 -13.83 -11.46
CA TYR A 181 2.56 -12.60 -11.88
C TYR A 181 3.88 -12.35 -11.14
N LEU A 182 3.92 -12.61 -9.83
CA LEU A 182 5.15 -12.43 -9.05
C LEU A 182 6.21 -13.48 -9.39
N ASP A 183 5.80 -14.73 -9.65
CA ASP A 183 6.68 -15.81 -10.07
C ASP A 183 7.27 -15.53 -11.47
N GLU A 184 6.48 -14.97 -12.40
CA GLU A 184 6.95 -14.51 -13.72
C GLU A 184 8.01 -13.40 -13.60
N LEU A 185 7.77 -12.39 -12.76
CA LEU A 185 8.76 -11.33 -12.51
C LEU A 185 10.07 -11.87 -11.90
N GLU A 186 9.99 -12.91 -11.08
CA GLU A 186 11.17 -13.56 -10.51
C GLU A 186 11.99 -14.26 -11.60
N ASN A 187 11.32 -14.94 -12.52
CA ASN A 187 11.95 -15.61 -13.66
C ASN A 187 12.62 -14.62 -14.61
N GLU A 188 11.94 -13.53 -14.99
CA GLU A 188 12.50 -12.49 -15.86
C GLU A 188 13.77 -11.86 -15.28
N GLN A 189 13.80 -11.59 -13.96
CA GLN A 189 14.99 -11.04 -13.30
C GLN A 189 16.14 -12.05 -13.27
N THR A 190 15.84 -13.32 -13.07
CA THR A 190 16.84 -14.39 -13.09
C THR A 190 17.48 -14.50 -14.48
N LEU A 191 16.67 -14.48 -15.54
CA LEU A 191 17.14 -14.49 -16.93
C LEU A 191 17.97 -13.24 -17.25
N ALA A 192 17.51 -12.06 -16.85
CA ALA A 192 18.23 -10.80 -17.09
C ALA A 192 19.58 -10.74 -16.34
N GLN A 193 19.72 -11.43 -15.20
CA GLN A 193 21.00 -11.57 -14.50
C GLN A 193 21.94 -12.54 -15.22
N GLN A 194 21.44 -13.66 -15.74
CA GLN A 194 22.24 -14.63 -16.50
C GLN A 194 22.80 -14.02 -17.79
N CYS A 195 21.99 -13.26 -18.55
CA CYS A 195 22.42 -12.60 -19.78
C CYS A 195 23.45 -11.47 -19.58
N LYS A 196 23.66 -10.98 -18.34
CA LYS A 196 24.66 -9.95 -18.03
C LYS A 196 26.02 -10.53 -17.61
N VAL A 197 26.08 -11.83 -17.34
CA VAL A 197 27.27 -12.52 -16.81
C VAL A 197 27.95 -13.38 -17.88
N GLY A 198 27.27 -13.67 -19.01
CA GLY A 198 27.84 -14.29 -20.21
C GLY A 198 28.22 -13.26 -21.26
#